data_AF-A0A094FB05-F1
#
_entry.id   AF-A0A094FB05-F1
#
_cell.length_a   1.000
_cell.length_b   1.000
_cell.length_c   1.000
_cell.angle_alpha   90.00
_cell.angle_beta   90.00
_cell.angle_gamma   90.00
#
_symmetry.space_group_name_H-M   'P 1'
#
loop_
_entity.id
_entity.type
_entity.pdbx_description
1 polymer ?
#
loop_
_entity_poly.entity_id
_entity_poly.type
_entity_poly.pdbx_seq_one_letter_code
_entity_poly.pdbx_strand_id
1 'polypeptide(L)'
;MRSFTFLAAASLAASAAAVPLDVSNDIAEKQTKPYQIRGVQDPIYHLYLQSLPGDGTPVMGPEATSEYFTIGNTIQSTNTSLYLNIGEASTSYLPLTFDATATTTAWGLEGDTIITTNGSPYGRQNAGSRKESTD
;
A
#
# COMPACT_ATOMS: atom_id res chain seq x y z
N MET A 1 -54.66 -41.29 69.64
CA MET A 1 -54.55 -42.40 68.67
C MET A 1 -53.07 -42.60 68.34
N ARG A 2 -52.69 -43.86 68.12
CA ARG A 2 -51.32 -44.38 68.07
C ARG A 2 -50.53 -43.87 66.86
N SER A 3 -49.24 -43.64 67.09
CA SER A 3 -48.19 -43.37 66.10
C SER A 3 -48.05 -44.47 65.05
N PHE A 4 -47.58 -44.09 63.86
CA PHE A 4 -46.75 -44.95 63.01
C PHE A 4 -45.56 -44.15 62.49
N THR A 5 -44.37 -44.70 62.74
CA THR A 5 -43.06 -44.22 62.30
C THR A 5 -42.70 -44.94 61.00
N PHE A 6 -42.07 -44.27 60.04
CA PHE A 6 -41.25 -44.94 59.03
C PHE A 6 -39.98 -44.14 58.71
N LEU A 7 -38.87 -44.89 58.66
CA LEU A 7 -37.48 -44.53 58.38
C LEU A 7 -37.22 -44.15 56.91
N ALA A 8 -36.22 -43.30 56.65
CA ALA A 8 -35.30 -43.45 55.51
C ALA A 8 -34.00 -42.64 55.74
N ALA A 9 -32.88 -43.16 55.25
CA ALA A 9 -31.50 -42.84 55.60
C ALA A 9 -30.68 -42.18 54.45
N ALA A 10 -29.45 -41.75 54.79
CA ALA A 10 -28.33 -41.37 53.89
C ALA A 10 -28.53 -40.05 53.10
N SER A 11 -27.52 -39.25 52.71
CA SER A 11 -26.11 -39.48 52.35
C SER A 11 -25.39 -38.12 52.22
N LEU A 12 -24.07 -38.08 52.44
CA LEU A 12 -23.18 -36.94 52.13
C LEU A 12 -23.13 -36.67 50.62
N ALA A 13 -23.39 -35.43 50.19
CA ALA A 13 -23.10 -34.97 48.83
C ALA A 13 -21.81 -34.16 48.81
N ALA A 14 -20.78 -34.67 48.11
CA ALA A 14 -19.58 -33.91 47.76
C ALA A 14 -19.89 -33.01 46.56
N SER A 15 -19.63 -31.70 46.68
CA SER A 15 -19.71 -30.77 45.56
C SER A 15 -18.30 -30.53 45.03
N ALA A 16 -17.99 -31.12 43.87
CA ALA A 16 -16.81 -30.76 43.07
C ALA A 16 -17.32 -29.97 41.87
N ALA A 17 -17.10 -28.66 41.89
CA ALA A 17 -17.42 -27.79 40.76
C ALA A 17 -16.43 -28.07 39.62
N ALA A 18 -16.97 -28.39 38.45
CA ALA A 18 -16.22 -28.55 37.21
C ALA A 18 -15.78 -27.18 36.66
N VAL A 19 -14.53 -27.06 36.23
CA VAL A 19 -14.08 -25.91 35.43
C VAL A 19 -13.87 -26.40 34.00
N PRO A 20 -14.72 -26.00 33.03
CA PRO A 20 -14.49 -26.30 31.63
C PRO A 20 -13.30 -25.46 31.12
N LEU A 21 -12.33 -26.12 30.49
CA LEU A 21 -11.27 -25.48 29.72
C LEU A 21 -11.89 -24.93 28.43
N ASP A 22 -12.23 -23.64 28.43
CA ASP A 22 -12.70 -22.91 27.27
C ASP A 22 -11.53 -22.63 26.31
N VAL A 23 -11.37 -23.51 25.32
CA VAL A 23 -10.37 -23.39 24.23
C VAL A 23 -10.89 -22.48 23.10
N SER A 24 -11.86 -21.60 23.38
CA SER A 24 -12.40 -20.65 22.38
C SER A 24 -11.80 -19.25 22.52
N ASN A 25 -11.21 -18.92 23.69
CA ASN A 25 -10.67 -17.58 23.95
C ASN A 25 -9.24 -17.36 23.45
N ASP A 26 -8.48 -18.42 23.13
CA ASP A 26 -7.07 -18.28 22.74
C ASP A 26 -6.90 -17.69 21.31
N ILE A 27 -7.96 -17.77 20.48
CA ILE A 27 -7.99 -17.13 19.15
C ILE A 27 -8.62 -15.72 19.22
N ALA A 28 -9.38 -15.41 20.28
CA ALA A 28 -10.06 -14.13 20.47
C ALA A 28 -9.20 -13.07 21.19
N GLU A 29 -8.18 -13.46 21.96
CA GLU A 29 -7.22 -12.51 22.57
C GLU A 29 -6.05 -12.11 21.65
N LYS A 30 -5.92 -12.71 20.45
CA LYS A 30 -4.99 -12.23 19.42
C LYS A 30 -5.66 -11.32 18.39
N GLN A 31 -6.64 -10.51 18.80
CA GLN A 31 -6.91 -9.26 18.07
C GLN A 31 -5.77 -8.29 18.39
N THR A 32 -4.82 -8.28 17.45
CA THR A 32 -3.71 -7.34 17.34
C THR A 32 -4.14 -5.93 17.70
N LYS A 33 -3.51 -5.35 18.73
CA LYS A 33 -3.56 -3.90 18.95
C LYS A 33 -3.26 -3.19 17.62
N PRO A 34 -3.95 -2.11 17.24
CA PRO A 34 -3.56 -1.34 16.06
C PRO A 34 -2.10 -0.89 16.23
N TYR A 35 -1.22 -1.41 15.38
CA TYR A 35 0.18 -1.01 15.36
C TYR A 35 0.35 0.15 14.39
N GLN A 36 1.01 1.21 14.85
CA GLN A 36 1.49 2.25 13.96
C GLN A 36 2.77 1.72 13.28
N ILE A 37 2.69 1.36 12.01
CA ILE A 37 3.89 1.07 11.22
C ILE A 37 4.47 2.43 10.81
N ARG A 38 5.61 2.80 11.39
CA ARG A 38 6.32 4.06 11.10
C ARG A 38 7.71 3.71 10.56
N GLY A 39 8.18 4.44 9.55
CA GLY A 39 9.62 4.54 9.32
C GLY A 39 10.23 5.26 10.52
N VAL A 40 11.22 4.66 11.18
CA VAL A 40 11.87 5.21 12.39
C VAL A 40 13.38 5.30 12.15
N GLN A 41 13.78 5.91 11.04
CA GLN A 41 15.16 6.32 10.92
C GLN A 41 15.19 7.73 10.36
N ASP A 42 15.49 8.66 11.25
CA ASP A 42 15.75 10.03 10.86
C ASP A 42 17.14 10.16 10.25
N PRO A 43 17.27 11.05 9.26
CA PRO A 43 16.18 11.80 8.63
C PRO A 43 15.40 10.93 7.62
N ILE A 44 14.06 10.99 7.67
CA ILE A 44 13.23 10.57 6.55
C ILE A 44 13.40 11.61 5.44
N TYR A 45 14.00 11.21 4.32
CA TYR A 45 14.13 12.10 3.16
C TYR A 45 12.86 12.02 2.31
N HIS A 46 12.07 13.09 2.35
CA HIS A 46 11.04 13.36 1.36
C HIS A 46 11.73 14.03 0.17
N LEU A 47 12.00 13.25 -0.88
CA LEU A 47 12.58 13.78 -2.10
C LEU A 47 11.46 14.05 -3.11
N TYR A 48 11.52 15.22 -3.74
CA TYR A 48 10.54 15.71 -4.69
C TYR A 48 11.18 15.84 -6.06
N LEU A 49 10.44 15.41 -7.09
CA LEU A 49 10.84 15.62 -8.47
C LEU A 49 10.85 17.12 -8.76
N GLN A 50 11.90 17.58 -9.41
CA GLN A 50 12.05 18.98 -9.81
C GLN A 50 12.99 19.07 -11.02
N SER A 51 12.87 20.15 -11.78
CA SER A 51 13.84 20.51 -12.81
C SER A 51 15.02 21.27 -12.19
N LEU A 52 16.25 20.90 -12.53
CA LEU A 52 17.40 21.74 -12.20
C LEU A 52 17.30 23.11 -12.89
N PRO A 53 17.63 24.21 -12.17
CA PRO A 53 17.76 25.52 -12.80
C PRO A 53 18.86 25.50 -13.87
N GLY A 54 18.52 25.90 -15.09
CA GLY A 54 19.46 26.02 -16.20
C GLY A 54 19.13 25.11 -17.37
N ASP A 55 19.35 23.80 -17.20
CA ASP A 55 19.30 22.83 -18.30
C ASP A 55 18.05 21.94 -18.32
N GLY A 56 17.18 22.03 -17.33
CA GLY A 56 15.96 21.22 -17.32
C GLY A 56 16.15 19.80 -16.78
N THR A 57 17.32 19.44 -16.24
CA THR A 57 17.55 18.04 -15.86
C THR A 57 16.61 17.60 -14.72
N PRO A 58 15.86 16.49 -14.87
CA PRO A 58 15.01 15.99 -13.79
C PRO A 58 15.86 15.43 -12.64
N VAL A 59 15.61 15.91 -11.43
CA VAL A 59 16.30 15.45 -10.22
C VAL A 59 15.33 15.28 -9.05
N MET A 60 15.75 14.50 -8.06
CA MET A 60 15.07 14.35 -6.78
C MET A 60 15.77 15.25 -5.74
N GLY A 61 15.05 16.14 -5.06
CA GLY A 61 15.64 17.00 -4.02
C GLY A 61 14.66 17.46 -2.94
N PRO A 62 15.03 18.48 -2.13
CA PRO A 62 14.31 18.78 -0.91
C PRO A 62 12.95 19.45 -1.16
N GLU A 63 12.00 19.23 -0.24
CA GLU A 63 10.65 19.82 -0.29
C GLU A 63 10.65 21.35 -0.42
N ALA A 64 11.58 22.01 0.27
CA ALA A 64 11.67 23.46 0.31
C ALA A 64 11.91 24.09 -1.08
N THR A 65 12.46 23.33 -2.02
CA THR A 65 12.67 23.77 -3.41
C THR A 65 11.77 23.01 -4.39
N SER A 66 10.83 22.22 -3.89
CA SER A 66 9.99 21.37 -4.72
C SER A 66 9.23 22.16 -5.77
N GLU A 67 9.09 21.54 -6.92
CA GLU A 67 8.36 22.09 -8.04
C GLU A 67 6.93 21.57 -8.07
N TYR A 68 6.00 22.41 -8.51
CA TYR A 68 4.63 22.01 -8.78
C TYR A 68 4.49 21.57 -10.24
N PHE A 69 3.57 20.62 -10.46
CA PHE A 69 3.29 20.07 -11.78
C PHE A 69 1.81 20.10 -12.08
N THR A 70 1.47 20.45 -13.31
CA THR A 70 0.15 20.17 -13.86
C THR A 70 0.14 18.73 -14.35
N ILE A 71 -0.63 17.87 -13.71
CA ILE A 71 -0.67 16.43 -13.97
C ILE A 71 -1.99 16.06 -14.65
N GLY A 72 -1.89 15.45 -15.83
CA GLY A 72 -2.98 14.82 -16.57
C GLY A 72 -2.42 13.73 -17.47
N ASN A 73 -2.84 13.68 -18.73
CA ASN A 73 -2.23 12.81 -19.75
C ASN A 73 -0.75 13.16 -19.99
N THR A 74 -0.37 14.41 -19.75
CA THR A 74 1.00 14.90 -19.71
C THR A 74 1.33 15.39 -18.30
N ILE A 75 2.62 15.46 -17.96
CA ILE A 75 3.08 16.11 -16.73
C ILE A 75 3.90 17.33 -17.14
N GLN A 76 3.43 18.52 -16.77
CA GLN A 76 4.07 19.78 -17.13
C GLN A 76 4.54 20.53 -15.88
N SER A 77 5.80 20.92 -15.88
CA SER A 77 6.40 21.79 -14.88
C SER A 77 5.70 23.15 -14.85
N THR A 78 5.30 23.63 -13.68
CA THR A 78 4.72 24.98 -13.56
C THR A 78 5.78 26.08 -13.60
N ASN A 79 7.05 25.77 -13.32
CA ASN A 79 8.12 26.78 -13.31
C ASN A 79 8.72 27.00 -14.71
N THR A 80 8.90 25.92 -15.47
CA THR A 80 9.60 25.95 -16.78
C THR A 80 8.67 25.72 -17.96
N SER A 81 7.43 25.27 -17.74
CA SER A 81 6.50 24.80 -18.78
C SER A 81 7.01 23.59 -19.59
N LEU A 82 8.11 22.96 -19.19
CA LEU A 82 8.62 21.75 -19.84
C LEU A 82 7.81 20.52 -19.42
N TYR A 83 7.81 19.51 -20.28
CA TYR A 83 7.06 18.27 -20.11
C TYR A 83 7.97 17.12 -19.70
N LEU A 84 7.55 16.36 -18.69
CA LEU A 84 8.23 15.14 -18.27
C LEU A 84 7.99 14.04 -19.31
N ASN A 85 9.06 13.52 -19.90
CA ASN A 85 9.03 12.46 -20.89
C ASN A 85 9.87 11.27 -20.45
N ILE A 86 9.52 10.09 -20.97
CA ILE A 86 10.33 8.88 -20.92
C ILE A 86 11.22 8.89 -22.17
N GLY A 87 12.54 8.85 -21.96
CA GLY A 87 13.52 8.70 -23.04
C GLY A 87 13.82 7.24 -23.36
N GLU A 88 14.67 7.04 -24.36
CA GLU A 88 15.11 5.70 -24.76
C GLU A 88 16.48 5.36 -24.16
N ALA A 89 16.65 4.10 -23.76
CA ALA A 89 17.94 3.56 -23.36
C ALA A 89 17.99 2.06 -23.60
N SER A 90 19.21 1.52 -23.78
CA SER A 90 19.46 0.08 -23.85
C SER A 90 19.60 -0.58 -22.46
N THR A 91 19.53 0.23 -21.40
CA THR A 91 19.61 -0.22 -20.00
C THR A 91 18.25 -0.72 -19.50
N SER A 92 18.25 -1.43 -18.37
CA SER A 92 17.02 -1.91 -17.72
C SER A 92 16.13 -0.79 -17.15
N TYR A 93 16.64 0.43 -17.10
CA TYR A 93 15.93 1.63 -16.72
C TYR A 93 15.92 2.61 -17.89
N LEU A 94 14.81 3.32 -18.05
CA LEU A 94 14.66 4.38 -19.04
C LEU A 94 14.89 5.74 -18.35
N PRO A 95 15.57 6.68 -19.02
CA PRO A 95 15.78 8.01 -18.47
C PRO A 95 14.48 8.81 -18.50
N LEU A 96 14.36 9.77 -17.60
CA LEU A 96 13.34 10.82 -17.66
C LEU A 96 14.01 12.12 -18.13
N THR A 97 13.28 12.92 -18.92
CA THR A 97 13.73 14.23 -19.41
C THR A 97 12.63 15.27 -19.24
N PHE A 98 13.00 16.53 -19.12
CA PHE A 98 12.08 17.65 -19.30
C PHE A 98 12.34 18.32 -20.64
N ASP A 99 11.38 18.23 -21.56
CA ASP A 99 11.51 18.79 -22.91
C ASP A 99 10.37 19.76 -23.22
N ALA A 100 10.58 20.62 -24.22
CA ALA A 100 9.56 21.59 -24.64
C ALA A 100 8.32 20.92 -25.26
N THR A 101 8.41 19.65 -25.69
CA THR A 101 7.33 18.89 -26.31
C THR A 101 6.98 17.68 -25.45
N ALA A 102 5.69 17.45 -25.21
CA ALA A 102 5.22 16.22 -24.57
C ALA A 102 5.25 15.04 -25.57
N THR A 103 6.24 14.17 -25.45
CA THR A 103 6.31 12.91 -26.22
C THR A 103 5.66 11.77 -25.44
N THR A 104 5.63 11.85 -24.11
CA THR A 104 4.88 10.92 -23.25
C THR A 104 3.53 11.53 -22.86
N THR A 105 2.45 10.97 -23.41
CA THR A 105 1.08 11.48 -23.25
C THR A 105 0.12 10.51 -22.56
N ALA A 106 0.68 9.42 -22.03
CA ALA A 106 -0.07 8.39 -21.30
C ALA A 106 0.33 8.36 -19.81
N TRP A 107 0.67 9.52 -19.23
CA TRP A 107 0.81 9.63 -17.77
C TRP A 107 -0.56 9.53 -17.08
N GLY A 108 -0.54 9.17 -15.80
CA GLY A 108 -1.73 9.11 -14.96
C GLY A 108 -1.36 8.96 -13.48
N LEU A 109 -2.40 8.89 -12.64
CA LEU A 109 -2.27 8.75 -11.19
C LEU A 109 -2.97 7.47 -10.73
N GLU A 110 -2.30 6.73 -9.85
CA GLU A 110 -2.86 5.64 -9.04
C GLU A 110 -2.73 6.05 -7.56
N GLY A 111 -3.79 6.66 -7.01
CA GLY A 111 -3.68 7.42 -5.77
C GLY A 111 -2.70 8.60 -5.94
N ASP A 112 -1.67 8.66 -5.10
CA ASP A 112 -0.61 9.67 -5.17
C ASP A 112 0.59 9.24 -6.02
N THR A 113 0.55 8.04 -6.63
CA THR A 113 1.65 7.50 -7.43
C THR A 113 1.47 7.88 -8.91
N ILE A 114 2.50 8.49 -9.50
CA ILE A 114 2.56 8.70 -10.95
C ILE A 114 2.85 7.37 -11.65
N ILE A 115 2.01 7.03 -12.63
CA ILE A 115 2.14 5.81 -13.44
C ILE A 115 2.00 6.14 -14.92
N THR A 116 2.38 5.19 -15.78
CA THR A 116 1.91 5.18 -17.16
C THR A 116 0.62 4.36 -17.27
N THR A 117 -0.36 4.86 -18.01
CA THR A 117 -1.68 4.22 -18.17
C THR A 117 -1.69 3.17 -19.29
N ASN A 118 -2.80 2.44 -19.44
CA ASN A 118 -2.98 1.34 -20.41
C ASN A 118 -2.88 1.74 -21.91
N GLY A 119 -2.54 2.99 -22.24
CA GLY A 119 -2.21 3.41 -23.61
C GLY A 119 -0.71 3.65 -23.86
N SER A 120 0.12 3.50 -22.82
CA SER A 120 1.57 3.66 -22.93
C SER A 120 2.23 2.38 -23.46
N PRO A 121 3.25 2.47 -24.33
CA PRO A 121 4.09 1.30 -24.64
C PRO A 121 4.86 0.78 -23.42
N TYR A 122 4.96 1.60 -22.36
CA TYR A 122 5.56 1.26 -21.07
C TYR A 122 4.52 0.88 -20.00
N GLY A 123 3.24 0.85 -20.37
CA GLY A 123 2.11 0.66 -19.47
C GLY A 123 1.98 -0.77 -18.91
N ARG A 124 1.08 -0.94 -17.93
CA ARG A 124 0.80 -2.25 -17.31
C ARG A 124 0.33 -3.24 -18.36
N GLN A 125 1.13 -4.28 -18.60
CA GLN A 125 0.64 -5.49 -19.25
C GLN A 125 -0.43 -6.11 -18.34
N ASN A 126 -1.70 -6.07 -18.76
CA ASN A 126 -2.71 -6.90 -18.11
C ASN A 126 -2.20 -8.35 -18.16
N ALA A 127 -2.05 -9.00 -17.00
CA ALA A 127 -1.60 -10.38 -16.87
C ALA A 127 -2.61 -11.41 -17.42
N GLY A 128 -3.36 -11.06 -18.47
CA GLY A 128 -4.36 -11.88 -19.14
C GLY A 128 -4.04 -12.17 -20.62
N SER A 129 -2.91 -11.71 -21.16
CA SER A 129 -2.52 -12.04 -22.55
C SER A 129 -1.62 -13.26 -22.68
N ARG A 130 -1.51 -14.11 -21.64
CA ARG A 130 -1.03 -15.48 -21.84
C ARG A 130 -2.08 -16.20 -22.68
N LYS A 131 -1.95 -16.13 -24.01
CA LYS A 131 -2.63 -17.08 -24.87
C LYS A 131 -2.14 -18.45 -24.43
N GLU A 132 -3.03 -19.19 -23.77
CA GLU A 132 -2.85 -20.61 -23.55
C GLU A 132 -2.70 -21.22 -24.93
N SER A 133 -1.47 -21.60 -25.27
CA SER A 133 -1.17 -22.40 -26.44
C SER A 133 -1.76 -23.77 -26.16
N THR A 134 -2.98 -23.99 -26.65
CA THR A 134 -3.51 -25.34 -26.75
C THR A 134 -2.92 -25.93 -28.03
N ASP A 135 -1.75 -26.56 -27.88
CA ASP A 135 -1.26 -27.59 -28.79
C ASP A 135 -1.25 -28.93 -28.04
#